data_AF-A0A7X1JAG9-F1
#
_entry.id   AF-A0A7X1JAG9-F1
#
_cell.length_a   1.000
_cell.length_b   1.000
_cell.length_c   1.000
_cell.angle_alpha   90.00
_cell.angle_beta   90.00
_cell.angle_gamma   90.00
#
_symmetry.space_group_name_H-M   'P 1'
#
loop_
_entity.id
_entity.type
_entity.pdbx_description
1 polymer ?
#
loop_
_entity_poly.entity_id
_entity_poly.type
_entity_poly.pdbx_seq_one_letter_code
_entity_poly.pdbx_strand_id
1 'polypeptide(L)'
;LEAVRNVGTNVVESIIKSRKAKGKYASFPDYLDKVEAVACNKRTTESLIKAGAFDSLGHTRKGLTAHFDSMIDNVVAVKRKEAEGQFDLFGGMGEEESSEPGFGLDVEFSTDEWDKTYLLAQEREMLGLYVSDHPLFGLEHVLSDKADAGIAQLTGGEHADGAVVTIGGIISGLQRKMTKQGNAWAIATVEDLAGSIECMFFPATYQLVSTQLVEDAVVFVKGRLDKREDVPRLVAMELMVPDLSNAGTNAPVVLTIPATRVTPPMVSRLGEILSHHKGDSEVRIKLQGPTKTTVLRLDRHRVKPDPALFGDLKVLLGPSCLAG
;
A
#
# COMPACT_ATOMS: atom_id res chain seq x y z
N LEU A 1 -0.79 -13.90 -9.98
CA LEU A 1 -0.45 -14.98 -9.03
C LEU A 1 1.05 -15.29 -9.04
N GLU A 2 1.73 -15.28 -10.19
CA GLU A 2 3.19 -15.50 -10.27
C GLU A 2 4.03 -14.44 -9.54
N ALA A 3 3.52 -13.23 -9.39
CA ALA A 3 4.17 -12.15 -8.64
C ALA A 3 4.13 -12.36 -7.11
N VAL A 4 3.40 -13.37 -6.61
CA VAL A 4 3.32 -13.64 -5.17
C VAL A 4 4.49 -14.53 -4.75
N ARG A 5 5.26 -14.08 -3.77
CA ARG A 5 6.38 -14.82 -3.19
C ARG A 5 5.92 -16.19 -2.69
N ASN A 6 6.76 -17.21 -2.85
CA ASN A 6 6.50 -18.61 -2.47
C ASN A 6 5.37 -19.31 -3.25
N VAL A 7 4.90 -18.74 -4.35
CA VAL A 7 3.92 -19.38 -5.25
C VAL A 7 4.64 -19.82 -6.53
N GLY A 8 4.69 -21.14 -6.78
CA GLY A 8 5.30 -21.70 -7.98
C GLY A 8 4.37 -21.66 -9.19
N THR A 9 4.94 -21.60 -10.40
CA THR A 9 4.19 -21.60 -11.68
C THR A 9 3.24 -22.79 -11.78
N ASN A 10 3.66 -23.97 -11.33
CA ASN A 10 2.83 -25.18 -11.29
C ASN A 10 1.56 -25.02 -10.44
N VAL A 11 1.65 -24.31 -9.31
CA VAL A 11 0.48 -24.00 -8.47
C VAL A 11 -0.45 -23.03 -9.18
N VAL A 12 0.11 -21.98 -9.81
CA VAL A 12 -0.67 -21.00 -10.56
C VAL A 12 -1.46 -21.65 -11.69
N GLU A 13 -0.78 -22.48 -12.49
CA GLU A 13 -1.40 -23.22 -13.59
C GLU A 13 -2.53 -24.14 -13.09
N SER A 14 -2.29 -24.86 -11.99
CA SER A 14 -3.29 -25.73 -11.36
C SER A 14 -4.53 -24.93 -10.90
N ILE A 15 -4.34 -23.80 -10.22
CA ILE A 15 -5.43 -22.93 -9.77
C ILE A 15 -6.25 -22.41 -10.97
N ILE A 16 -5.59 -22.00 -12.06
CA ILE A 16 -6.26 -21.51 -13.27
C ILE A 16 -7.03 -22.65 -13.94
N LYS A 17 -6.42 -23.82 -14.07
CA LYS A 17 -7.02 -25.01 -14.67
C LYS A 17 -8.27 -25.44 -13.89
N SER A 18 -8.17 -25.58 -12.57
CA SER A 18 -9.32 -25.92 -11.71
C SER A 18 -10.44 -24.89 -11.84
N ARG A 19 -10.11 -23.59 -11.87
CA ARG A 19 -11.11 -22.53 -12.05
C ARG A 19 -11.80 -22.58 -13.42
N LYS A 20 -11.07 -22.91 -14.49
CA LYS A 20 -11.63 -23.06 -15.84
C LYS A 20 -12.54 -24.29 -15.94
N ALA A 21 -12.16 -25.40 -15.30
CA ALA A 21 -12.90 -26.65 -15.37
C ALA A 21 -14.11 -26.71 -14.42
N LYS A 22 -13.98 -26.18 -13.21
CA LYS A 22 -14.97 -26.30 -12.11
C LYS A 22 -15.67 -24.99 -11.77
N GLY A 23 -15.38 -23.90 -12.48
CA GLY A 23 -15.98 -22.58 -12.26
C GLY A 23 -15.23 -21.71 -11.25
N LYS A 24 -15.77 -20.51 -10.98
CA LYS A 24 -15.19 -19.56 -10.02
C LYS A 24 -15.22 -20.13 -8.59
N TYR A 25 -14.28 -19.70 -7.77
CA TYR A 25 -14.27 -19.95 -6.33
C TYR A 25 -15.24 -18.97 -5.65
N ALA A 26 -16.17 -19.48 -4.86
CA ALA A 26 -17.19 -18.71 -4.16
C ALA A 26 -16.78 -18.35 -2.72
N SER A 27 -15.99 -19.22 -2.09
CA SER A 27 -15.47 -19.07 -0.73
C SER A 27 -14.10 -19.76 -0.62
N PHE A 28 -13.39 -19.58 0.50
CA PHE A 28 -12.12 -20.28 0.72
C PHE A 28 -12.30 -21.81 0.86
N PRO A 29 -13.32 -22.34 1.55
CA PRO A 29 -13.69 -23.75 1.47
C PRO A 29 -13.92 -24.26 0.04
N ASP A 30 -14.67 -23.51 -0.78
CA ASP A 30 -14.96 -23.87 -2.17
C ASP A 30 -13.70 -23.83 -3.05
N TYR A 31 -12.74 -22.95 -2.74
CA TYR A 31 -11.40 -23.01 -3.33
C TYR A 31 -10.70 -24.33 -3.00
N LEU A 32 -10.63 -24.72 -1.72
CA LEU A 32 -9.94 -25.93 -1.28
C LEU A 32 -10.57 -27.21 -1.87
N ASP A 33 -11.89 -27.25 -1.98
CA ASP A 33 -12.61 -28.35 -2.62
C ASP A 33 -12.21 -28.49 -4.11
N LYS A 34 -12.25 -27.39 -4.86
CA LYS A 34 -12.05 -27.41 -6.31
C LYS A 34 -10.60 -27.58 -6.77
N VAL A 35 -9.62 -27.05 -6.04
CA VAL A 35 -8.21 -27.11 -6.48
C VAL A 35 -7.59 -28.51 -6.41
N GLU A 36 -6.51 -28.73 -7.17
CA GLU A 36 -5.71 -29.96 -7.08
C GLU A 36 -4.80 -29.90 -5.83
N ALA A 37 -4.37 -31.06 -5.33
CA ALA A 37 -3.56 -31.16 -4.11
C ALA A 37 -2.24 -30.35 -4.15
N VAL A 38 -1.68 -30.12 -5.35
CA VAL A 38 -0.47 -29.29 -5.54
C VAL A 38 -0.68 -27.84 -5.09
N ALA A 39 -1.90 -27.33 -5.14
CA ALA A 39 -2.26 -25.99 -4.68
C ALA A 39 -2.61 -25.93 -3.17
N CYS A 40 -2.77 -27.07 -2.52
CA CYS A 40 -3.06 -27.20 -1.08
C CYS A 40 -1.78 -27.27 -0.24
N ASN A 41 -0.88 -26.30 -0.39
CA ASN A 41 0.34 -26.20 0.42
C ASN A 41 0.19 -25.07 1.44
N LYS A 42 0.47 -25.36 2.72
CA LYS A 42 0.42 -24.39 3.83
C LYS A 42 1.17 -23.10 3.52
N ARG A 43 2.45 -23.18 3.12
CA ARG A 43 3.28 -22.00 2.83
C ARG A 43 2.73 -21.17 1.67
N THR A 44 2.30 -21.85 0.60
CA THR A 44 1.76 -21.17 -0.58
C THR A 44 0.41 -20.52 -0.28
N THR A 45 -0.45 -21.22 0.46
CA THR A 45 -1.76 -20.72 0.88
C THR A 45 -1.63 -19.51 1.80
N GLU A 46 -0.71 -19.56 2.77
CA GLU A 46 -0.40 -18.43 3.64
C GLU A 46 0.05 -17.20 2.83
N SER A 47 0.96 -17.39 1.86
CA SER A 47 1.41 -16.30 0.98
C SER A 47 0.27 -15.74 0.12
N LEU A 48 -0.64 -16.57 -0.38
CA LEU A 48 -1.82 -16.13 -1.13
C LEU A 48 -2.81 -15.35 -0.25
N ILE A 49 -3.03 -15.76 1.00
CA ILE A 49 -3.85 -15.03 1.98
C ILE A 49 -3.22 -13.66 2.24
N LYS A 50 -1.93 -13.63 2.61
CA LYS A 50 -1.20 -12.40 2.92
C LYS A 50 -1.12 -11.42 1.75
N ALA A 51 -1.06 -11.93 0.52
CA ALA A 51 -1.08 -11.13 -0.71
C ALA A 51 -2.49 -10.65 -1.14
N GLY A 52 -3.55 -11.08 -0.46
CA GLY A 52 -4.93 -10.69 -0.79
C GLY A 52 -5.60 -11.44 -1.92
N ALA A 53 -5.07 -12.61 -2.31
CA ALA A 53 -5.64 -13.38 -3.42
C ALA A 53 -7.08 -13.86 -3.14
N PHE A 54 -7.50 -13.90 -1.88
CA PHE A 54 -8.80 -14.36 -1.42
C PHE A 54 -9.74 -13.24 -0.95
N ASP A 55 -9.35 -11.96 -1.01
CA ASP A 55 -10.15 -10.85 -0.46
C ASP A 55 -11.54 -10.75 -1.12
N SER A 56 -11.66 -11.13 -2.40
CA SER A 56 -12.94 -11.17 -3.13
C SER A 56 -13.89 -12.29 -2.69
N LEU A 57 -13.44 -13.23 -1.85
CA LEU A 57 -14.24 -14.35 -1.35
C LEU A 57 -15.00 -14.01 -0.05
N GLY A 58 -14.89 -12.78 0.43
CA GLY A 58 -15.65 -12.30 1.59
C GLY A 58 -15.10 -12.75 2.95
N HIS A 59 -13.86 -13.24 2.99
CA HIS A 59 -13.18 -13.60 4.23
C HIS A 59 -12.11 -12.56 4.58
N THR A 60 -11.93 -12.27 5.87
CA THR A 60 -10.81 -11.44 6.36
C THR A 60 -9.50 -12.22 6.27
N ARG A 61 -8.39 -11.53 6.01
CA ARG A 61 -7.06 -12.18 5.99
C ARG A 61 -6.74 -12.73 7.37
N LYS A 62 -7.03 -11.98 8.44
CA LYS A 62 -6.91 -12.44 9.83
C LYS A 62 -7.71 -13.71 10.10
N GLY A 63 -8.97 -13.77 9.67
CA GLY A 63 -9.83 -14.94 9.83
C GLY A 63 -9.27 -16.16 9.10
N LEU A 64 -8.85 -15.99 7.84
CA LEU A 64 -8.23 -17.07 7.07
C LEU A 64 -6.93 -17.56 7.71
N THR A 65 -6.04 -16.66 8.11
CA THR A 65 -4.74 -17.02 8.74
C THR A 65 -4.90 -17.79 10.04
N ALA A 66 -6.00 -17.59 10.78
CA ALA A 66 -6.27 -18.34 12.00
C ALA A 66 -6.61 -19.82 11.77
N HIS A 67 -7.14 -20.18 10.58
CA HIS A 67 -7.75 -21.49 10.34
C HIS A 67 -7.23 -22.24 9.11
N PHE A 68 -6.55 -21.58 8.17
CA PHE A 68 -6.12 -22.21 6.92
C PHE A 68 -5.26 -23.45 7.13
N ASP A 69 -4.45 -23.48 8.20
CA ASP A 69 -3.48 -24.54 8.43
C ASP A 69 -4.16 -25.91 8.66
N SER A 70 -5.15 -25.94 9.55
CA SER A 70 -5.93 -27.14 9.85
C SER A 70 -6.87 -27.51 8.69
N MET A 71 -7.42 -26.54 7.98
CA MET A 71 -8.22 -26.79 6.79
C MET A 71 -7.41 -27.48 5.68
N ILE A 72 -6.17 -27.03 5.45
CA ILE A 72 -5.28 -27.63 4.47
C ILE A 72 -4.95 -29.09 4.87
N ASP A 73 -4.67 -29.35 6.15
CA ASP A 73 -4.40 -30.72 6.62
C ASP A 73 -5.58 -31.67 6.35
N ASN A 74 -6.81 -31.23 6.65
CA ASN A 74 -8.02 -32.00 6.41
C ASN A 74 -8.23 -32.30 4.91
N VAL A 75 -8.09 -31.27 4.07
CA VAL A 75 -8.34 -31.39 2.63
C VAL A 75 -7.28 -32.24 1.93
N VAL A 76 -6.01 -32.11 2.32
CA VAL A 76 -4.93 -32.95 1.79
C VAL A 76 -5.16 -34.43 2.13
N ALA A 77 -5.62 -34.72 3.35
CA ALA A 77 -5.95 -36.09 3.74
C ALA A 77 -7.09 -36.69 2.89
N VAL A 78 -8.13 -35.90 2.60
CA VAL A 78 -9.25 -36.31 1.75
C VAL A 78 -8.79 -36.55 0.31
N LYS A 79 -8.13 -35.57 -0.31
CA LYS A 79 -7.64 -35.68 -1.70
C LYS A 79 -6.67 -36.84 -1.90
N ARG A 80 -5.89 -37.18 -0.87
CA ARG A 80 -5.02 -38.36 -0.89
C ARG A 80 -5.81 -39.67 -0.92
N LYS A 81 -6.83 -39.82 -0.09
CA LYS A 81 -7.71 -41.01 -0.10
C LYS A 81 -8.43 -41.18 -1.44
N GLU A 82 -8.90 -40.09 -2.03
CA GLU A 82 -9.51 -40.08 -3.36
C GLU A 82 -8.53 -40.58 -4.43
N ALA A 83 -7.28 -40.09 -4.41
CA ALA A 83 -6.24 -40.51 -5.34
C ALA A 83 -5.81 -41.97 -5.15
N GLU A 84 -5.88 -42.49 -3.92
CA GLU A 84 -5.63 -43.89 -3.57
C GLU A 84 -6.80 -44.82 -3.94
N GLY A 85 -7.90 -44.28 -4.51
CA GLY A 85 -9.08 -45.06 -4.92
C GLY A 85 -9.95 -45.51 -3.75
N GLN A 86 -9.68 -45.05 -2.54
CA GLN A 86 -10.57 -45.15 -1.38
C GLN A 86 -11.61 -44.04 -1.45
N PHE A 87 -12.44 -44.07 -2.49
CA PHE A 87 -13.73 -43.41 -2.42
C PHE A 87 -14.61 -44.30 -1.56
N ASP A 88 -15.04 -43.81 -0.40
CA ASP A 88 -15.96 -44.56 0.45
C ASP A 88 -17.26 -44.73 -0.34
N LEU A 89 -17.47 -45.94 -0.84
CA LEU A 89 -18.61 -46.37 -1.64
C LEU A 89 -19.85 -46.55 -0.73
N PHE A 90 -20.06 -45.59 0.20
CA PHE A 90 -21.15 -45.52 1.16
C PHE A 90 -21.85 -44.15 1.19
N GLY A 91 -21.44 -43.18 0.38
CA GLY A 91 -22.20 -41.93 0.19
C GLY A 91 -23.47 -42.08 -0.67
N GLY A 92 -23.90 -43.30 -1.00
CA GLY A 92 -24.89 -43.56 -2.06
C GLY A 92 -26.18 -44.26 -1.68
N MET A 93 -26.34 -44.89 -0.51
CA MET A 93 -27.58 -45.59 -0.15
C MET A 93 -27.79 -45.62 1.36
N GLY A 94 -28.62 -44.71 1.88
CA GLY A 94 -29.09 -44.76 3.27
C GLY A 94 -29.74 -43.45 3.68
N GLU A 95 -31.06 -43.35 3.52
CA GLU A 95 -31.88 -42.38 4.23
C GLU A 95 -31.73 -42.59 5.74
N GLU A 96 -30.91 -41.79 6.40
CA GLU A 96 -31.01 -41.51 7.82
C GLU A 96 -30.28 -40.19 8.09
N GLU A 97 -30.99 -39.24 8.70
CA GLU A 97 -30.53 -37.92 9.12
C GLU A 97 -29.32 -38.02 10.07
N SER A 98 -28.15 -38.28 9.50
CA SER A 98 -26.86 -38.08 10.15
C SER A 98 -26.23 -36.88 9.45
N SER A 99 -26.08 -35.80 10.19
CA SER A 99 -25.22 -34.68 9.81
C SER A 99 -23.90 -35.27 9.30
N GLU A 100 -23.66 -35.16 7.99
CA GLU A 100 -22.38 -35.51 7.38
C GLU A 100 -21.28 -34.92 8.27
N PRO A 101 -20.20 -35.67 8.59
CA PRO A 101 -19.08 -35.06 9.29
C PRO A 101 -18.51 -34.02 8.33
N GLY A 102 -18.90 -32.75 8.53
CA GLY A 102 -18.46 -31.63 7.72
C GLY A 102 -16.94 -31.71 7.58
N PHE A 103 -16.44 -31.46 6.37
CA PHE A 103 -15.06 -31.68 5.91
C PHE A 103 -13.96 -30.93 6.70
N GLY A 104 -14.23 -30.48 7.93
CA GLY A 104 -13.43 -29.56 8.70
C GLY A 104 -13.32 -28.18 8.04
N LEU A 105 -14.23 -27.91 7.09
CA LEU A 105 -14.30 -26.67 6.31
C LEU A 105 -15.42 -25.74 6.78
N ASP A 106 -16.36 -26.24 7.59
CA ASP A 106 -17.36 -25.44 8.30
C ASP A 106 -16.71 -24.75 9.50
N VAL A 107 -15.95 -23.71 9.20
CA VAL A 107 -15.37 -22.82 10.22
C VAL A 107 -15.98 -21.45 10.05
N GLU A 108 -16.45 -20.89 11.16
CA GLU A 108 -16.81 -19.48 11.22
C GLU A 108 -15.54 -18.63 11.23
N PHE A 109 -15.27 -17.96 10.12
CA PHE A 109 -14.17 -17.00 10.04
C PHE A 109 -14.54 -15.73 10.81
N SER A 110 -13.63 -15.27 11.68
CA SER A 110 -13.80 -13.97 12.33
C SER A 110 -13.94 -12.85 11.30
N THR A 111 -14.84 -11.91 11.59
CA THR A 111 -15.01 -10.68 10.80
C THR A 111 -14.03 -9.59 11.23
N ASP A 112 -13.25 -9.82 12.28
CA ASP A 112 -12.17 -8.94 12.66
C ASP A 112 -11.07 -8.99 11.62
N GLU A 113 -10.55 -7.83 11.24
CA GLU A 113 -9.39 -7.71 10.37
C GLU A 113 -8.19 -7.16 11.14
N TRP A 114 -6.98 -7.38 10.61
CA TRP A 114 -5.78 -6.71 11.10
C TRP A 114 -5.86 -5.19 10.91
N ASP A 115 -5.05 -4.47 11.68
CA ASP A 115 -4.86 -3.05 11.41
C ASP A 115 -4.28 -2.85 10.00
N LYS A 116 -4.62 -1.69 9.41
CA LYS A 116 -4.23 -1.37 8.03
C LYS A 116 -2.72 -1.41 7.83
N THR A 117 -1.94 -0.96 8.82
CA THR A 117 -0.48 -0.95 8.74
C THR A 117 0.07 -2.37 8.60
N TYR A 118 -0.42 -3.30 9.42
CA TYR A 118 -0.04 -4.70 9.34
C TYR A 118 -0.48 -5.37 8.04
N LEU A 119 -1.70 -5.10 7.55
CA LEU A 119 -2.18 -5.60 6.25
C LEU A 119 -1.23 -5.22 5.11
N LEU A 120 -0.87 -3.94 5.04
CA LEU A 120 0.00 -3.41 4.00
C LEU A 120 1.42 -3.97 4.11
N ALA A 121 1.92 -4.17 5.34
CA ALA A 121 3.21 -4.81 5.56
C ALA A 121 3.23 -6.26 5.04
N GLN A 122 2.17 -7.05 5.31
CA GLN A 122 2.05 -8.42 4.81
C GLN A 122 1.90 -8.48 3.29
N GLU A 123 1.13 -7.55 2.70
CA GLU A 123 0.99 -7.43 1.26
C GLU A 123 2.34 -7.14 0.59
N ARG A 124 3.09 -6.15 1.09
CA ARG A 124 4.44 -5.83 0.61
C ARG A 124 5.38 -7.01 0.76
N GLU A 125 5.35 -7.70 1.90
CA GLU A 125 6.22 -8.86 2.15
C GLU A 125 6.03 -9.95 1.08
N MET A 126 4.78 -10.14 0.61
CA MET A 126 4.43 -11.17 -0.36
C MET A 126 4.52 -10.70 -1.82
N LEU A 127 4.26 -9.42 -2.11
CA LEU A 127 4.22 -8.87 -3.48
C LEU A 127 5.48 -8.08 -3.85
N GLY A 128 6.28 -7.68 -2.85
CA GLY A 128 7.45 -6.81 -3.02
C GLY A 128 7.13 -5.32 -3.13
N LEU A 129 5.86 -4.94 -3.23
CA LEU A 129 5.39 -3.56 -3.40
C LEU A 129 4.00 -3.37 -2.77
N TYR A 130 3.62 -2.12 -2.49
CA TYR A 130 2.28 -1.77 -2.02
C TYR A 130 1.29 -1.69 -3.19
N VAL A 131 0.28 -2.56 -3.23
CA VAL A 131 -0.73 -2.59 -4.31
C VAL A 131 -2.01 -1.88 -3.90
N SER A 132 -2.51 -2.16 -2.70
CA SER A 132 -3.82 -1.70 -2.22
C SER A 132 -3.78 -0.26 -1.72
N ASP A 133 -2.72 0.12 -1.02
CA ASP A 133 -2.57 1.43 -0.41
C ASP A 133 -1.08 1.71 -0.12
N HIS A 134 -0.56 2.82 -0.63
CA HIS A 134 0.83 3.24 -0.42
C HIS A 134 0.90 4.19 0.78
N PRO A 135 1.89 4.07 1.70
CA PRO A 135 2.03 5.01 2.82
C PRO A 135 2.36 6.46 2.42
N LEU A 136 2.45 6.74 1.12
CA LEU A 136 2.57 8.09 0.55
C LEU A 136 1.22 8.70 0.20
N PHE A 137 0.14 7.91 0.16
CA PHE A 137 -1.20 8.43 -0.08
C PHE A 137 -1.62 9.34 1.09
N GLY A 138 -2.11 10.54 0.76
CA GLY A 138 -2.37 11.63 1.70
C GLY A 138 -1.18 12.59 1.89
N LEU A 139 0.01 12.25 1.40
CA LEU A 139 1.20 13.11 1.44
C LEU A 139 1.49 13.78 0.10
N GLU A 140 0.55 13.77 -0.85
CA GLU A 140 0.74 14.29 -2.20
C GLU A 140 1.17 15.76 -2.19
N HIS A 141 0.58 16.56 -1.30
CA HIS A 141 0.93 17.97 -1.11
C HIS A 141 2.36 18.16 -0.57
N VAL A 142 2.81 17.30 0.36
CA VAL A 142 4.19 17.34 0.90
C VAL A 142 5.18 16.92 -0.17
N LEU A 143 4.82 15.91 -0.97
CA LEU A 143 5.63 15.43 -2.09
C LEU A 143 5.75 16.49 -3.18
N SER A 144 4.65 17.14 -3.60
CA SER A 144 4.67 18.20 -4.61
C SER A 144 5.42 19.45 -4.18
N ASP A 145 5.44 19.75 -2.88
CA ASP A 145 6.12 20.94 -2.35
C ASP A 145 7.65 20.76 -2.26
N LYS A 146 8.14 19.53 -2.16
CA LYS A 146 9.55 19.24 -1.84
C LYS A 146 10.28 18.35 -2.85
N ALA A 147 9.59 17.54 -3.63
CA ALA A 147 10.21 16.72 -4.67
C ALA A 147 10.29 17.50 -5.99
N ASP A 148 11.47 17.50 -6.60
CA ASP A 148 11.72 18.12 -7.90
C ASP A 148 11.21 17.25 -9.06
N ALA A 149 11.17 15.93 -8.87
CA ALA A 149 10.76 14.95 -9.87
C ALA A 149 10.23 13.66 -9.22
N GLY A 150 9.32 12.98 -9.92
CA GLY A 150 8.96 11.59 -9.63
C GLY A 150 10.05 10.61 -10.06
N ILE A 151 10.14 9.47 -9.39
CA ILE A 151 11.21 8.48 -9.64
C ILE A 151 11.15 7.95 -11.07
N ALA A 152 9.96 7.72 -11.62
CA ALA A 152 9.77 7.29 -13.00
C ALA A 152 10.36 8.27 -14.05
N GLN A 153 10.41 9.58 -13.75
CA GLN A 153 10.98 10.58 -14.67
C GLN A 153 12.52 10.50 -14.70
N LEU A 154 13.12 10.10 -13.59
CA LEU A 154 14.57 9.91 -13.50
C LEU A 154 15.02 8.69 -14.31
N THR A 155 14.26 7.60 -14.23
CA THR A 155 14.51 6.35 -14.97
C THR A 155 14.13 6.48 -16.45
N GLY A 156 13.09 7.25 -16.78
CA GLY A 156 12.60 7.49 -18.14
C GLY A 156 13.47 8.40 -19.02
N GLY A 157 14.54 8.99 -18.48
CA GLY A 157 15.49 9.77 -19.29
C GLY A 157 15.24 11.28 -19.33
N GLU A 158 14.25 11.80 -18.62
CA GLU A 158 13.87 13.22 -18.68
C GLU A 158 14.92 14.17 -18.08
N HIS A 159 15.81 13.65 -17.21
CA HIS A 159 16.90 14.40 -16.58
C HIS A 159 18.27 13.98 -17.11
N ALA A 160 19.19 14.93 -17.24
CA ALA A 160 20.57 14.69 -17.67
C ALA A 160 21.40 13.96 -16.60
N ASP A 161 22.45 13.23 -17.03
CA ASP A 161 23.45 12.68 -16.13
C ASP A 161 24.11 13.79 -15.29
N GLY A 162 24.27 13.54 -14.00
CA GLY A 162 24.82 14.50 -13.05
C GLY A 162 23.88 15.61 -12.59
N ALA A 163 22.60 15.61 -13.02
CA ALA A 163 21.61 16.54 -12.48
C ALA A 163 21.42 16.34 -10.98
N VAL A 164 21.26 17.45 -10.24
CA VAL A 164 20.90 17.41 -8.81
C VAL A 164 19.40 17.52 -8.70
N VAL A 165 18.76 16.54 -8.06
CA VAL A 165 17.31 16.42 -7.93
C VAL A 165 16.94 15.95 -6.53
N THR A 166 15.76 16.36 -6.07
CA THR A 166 15.14 15.89 -4.84
C THR A 166 14.00 14.95 -5.19
N ILE A 167 14.03 13.74 -4.65
CA ILE A 167 12.94 12.76 -4.75
C ILE A 167 12.29 12.56 -3.39
N GLY A 168 10.99 12.30 -3.37
CA GLY A 168 10.24 11.90 -2.18
C GLY A 168 9.74 10.47 -2.35
N GLY A 169 9.89 9.66 -1.31
CA GLY A 169 9.48 8.25 -1.35
C GLY A 169 9.60 7.56 -0.01
N ILE A 170 9.42 6.25 -0.01
CA ILE A 170 9.61 5.38 1.16
C ILE A 170 10.88 4.57 0.96
N ILE A 171 11.65 4.38 2.03
CA ILE A 171 12.76 3.43 2.03
C ILE A 171 12.19 2.00 2.05
N SER A 172 12.10 1.34 0.91
CA SER A 172 11.57 -0.03 0.80
C SER A 172 12.61 -1.11 1.08
N GLY A 173 13.91 -0.76 1.04
CA GLY A 173 14.99 -1.66 1.45
C GLY A 173 16.27 -0.91 1.83
N LEU A 174 17.02 -1.45 2.79
CA LEU A 174 18.27 -0.84 3.26
C LEU A 174 19.41 -1.85 3.38
N GLN A 175 20.48 -1.64 2.62
CA GLN A 175 21.71 -2.42 2.69
C GLN A 175 22.85 -1.59 3.29
N ARG A 176 23.28 -1.95 4.50
CA ARG A 176 24.46 -1.34 5.15
C ARG A 176 25.72 -2.10 4.76
N LYS A 177 26.75 -1.39 4.32
CA LYS A 177 28.01 -1.94 3.79
C LYS A 177 29.21 -1.25 4.42
N MET A 178 30.37 -1.88 4.30
CA MET A 178 31.67 -1.33 4.69
C MET A 178 32.54 -1.17 3.46
N THR A 179 33.23 -0.05 3.36
CA THR A 179 34.27 0.14 2.34
C THR A 179 35.50 -0.69 2.70
N LYS A 180 36.43 -0.87 1.75
CA LYS A 180 37.73 -1.53 2.01
C LYS A 180 38.55 -0.84 3.11
N GLN A 181 38.29 0.43 3.36
CA GLN A 181 38.95 1.23 4.40
C GLN A 181 38.21 1.17 5.75
N GLY A 182 37.15 0.37 5.88
CA GLY A 182 36.38 0.22 7.12
C GLY A 182 35.34 1.32 7.36
N ASN A 183 35.14 2.25 6.43
CA ASN A 183 34.09 3.26 6.56
C ASN A 183 32.73 2.70 6.17
N ALA A 184 31.71 2.92 7.01
CA ALA A 184 30.34 2.49 6.75
C ALA A 184 29.67 3.35 5.68
N TRP A 185 28.85 2.73 4.84
CA TRP A 185 28.01 3.37 3.82
C TRP A 185 26.75 2.53 3.61
N ALA A 186 25.74 3.07 2.91
CA ALA A 186 24.51 2.33 2.66
C ALA A 186 23.98 2.53 1.25
N ILE A 187 23.24 1.52 0.78
CA ILE A 187 22.38 1.60 -0.39
C ILE A 187 20.95 1.49 0.13
N ALA A 188 20.13 2.51 -0.10
CA ALA A 188 18.72 2.47 0.23
C ALA A 188 17.90 2.46 -1.06
N THR A 189 16.94 1.55 -1.17
CA THR A 189 15.96 1.57 -2.26
C THR A 189 14.84 2.51 -1.84
N VAL A 190 14.62 3.57 -2.62
CA VAL A 190 13.54 4.53 -2.40
C VAL A 190 12.46 4.29 -3.44
N GLU A 191 11.22 4.21 -3.00
CA GLU A 191 10.05 3.91 -3.83
C GLU A 191 8.98 5.00 -3.70
N ASP A 192 8.38 5.38 -4.83
CA ASP A 192 7.22 6.25 -4.93
C ASP A 192 6.07 5.51 -5.63
N LEU A 193 4.96 6.22 -5.89
CA LEU A 193 3.79 5.64 -6.55
C LEU A 193 4.05 5.15 -7.99
N ALA A 194 5.15 5.56 -8.62
CA ALA A 194 5.44 5.34 -10.03
C ALA A 194 6.68 4.46 -10.28
N GLY A 195 7.54 4.25 -9.28
CA GLY A 195 8.70 3.38 -9.41
C GLY A 195 9.65 3.42 -8.21
N SER A 196 10.83 2.81 -8.38
CA SER A 196 11.88 2.75 -7.36
C SER A 196 13.26 3.07 -7.94
N ILE A 197 14.15 3.59 -7.09
CA ILE A 197 15.53 3.92 -7.43
C ILE A 197 16.48 3.64 -6.27
N GLU A 198 17.69 3.19 -6.58
CA GLU A 198 18.75 3.00 -5.59
C GLU A 198 19.42 4.33 -5.25
N CYS A 199 19.41 4.68 -3.96
CA CYS A 199 20.08 5.83 -3.38
C CYS A 199 21.36 5.39 -2.65
N MET A 200 22.51 5.87 -3.10
CA MET A 200 23.82 5.58 -2.51
C MET A 200 24.22 6.65 -1.49
N PHE A 201 24.33 6.25 -0.22
CA PHE A 201 24.79 7.08 0.89
C PHE A 201 26.25 6.76 1.19
N PHE A 202 27.18 7.46 0.54
CA PHE A 202 28.62 7.32 0.78
C PHE A 202 29.00 7.76 2.21
N PRO A 203 30.17 7.36 2.74
CA PRO A 203 30.49 7.52 4.16
C PRO A 203 30.27 8.92 4.75
N ALA A 204 30.62 9.98 4.02
CA ALA A 204 30.42 11.35 4.48
C ALA A 204 28.94 11.69 4.70
N THR A 205 28.07 11.33 3.74
CA THR A 205 26.62 11.50 3.87
C THR A 205 26.04 10.54 4.89
N TYR A 206 26.45 9.27 4.86
CA TYR A 206 25.92 8.21 5.73
C TYR A 206 26.10 8.54 7.21
N GLN A 207 27.27 9.06 7.61
CA GLN A 207 27.51 9.45 9.00
C GLN A 207 26.50 10.48 9.51
N LEU A 208 26.04 11.40 8.66
CA LEU A 208 25.09 12.45 9.01
C LEU A 208 23.64 11.94 9.13
N VAL A 209 23.27 10.93 8.36
CA VAL A 209 21.86 10.50 8.20
C VAL A 209 21.59 9.07 8.67
N SER A 210 22.60 8.36 9.19
CA SER A 210 22.52 6.93 9.54
C SER A 210 21.37 6.56 10.48
N THR A 211 21.02 7.45 11.43
CA THR A 211 19.91 7.25 12.37
C THR A 211 18.53 7.41 11.74
N GLN A 212 18.46 8.09 10.59
CA GLN A 212 17.24 8.36 9.83
C GLN A 212 17.01 7.33 8.71
N LEU A 213 18.05 6.56 8.35
CA LEU A 213 17.96 5.45 7.39
C LEU A 213 17.32 4.23 8.05
N VAL A 214 16.00 4.22 8.04
CA VAL A 214 15.13 3.16 8.56
C VAL A 214 14.21 2.70 7.44
N GLU A 215 13.99 1.39 7.31
CA GLU A 215 13.01 0.86 6.38
C GLU A 215 11.60 1.37 6.73
N ASP A 216 10.75 1.50 5.72
CA ASP A 216 9.39 2.04 5.79
C ASP A 216 9.30 3.53 6.22
N ALA A 217 10.43 4.22 6.38
CA ALA A 217 10.43 5.66 6.60
C ALA A 217 10.12 6.42 5.30
N VAL A 218 9.18 7.36 5.37
CA VAL A 218 9.00 8.38 4.32
C VAL A 218 10.18 9.34 4.39
N VAL A 219 10.82 9.60 3.25
CA VAL A 219 12.01 10.44 3.16
C VAL A 219 12.00 11.29 1.90
N PHE A 220 12.66 12.44 1.98
CA PHE A 220 13.11 13.20 0.83
C PHE A 220 14.61 13.03 0.70
N VAL A 221 15.06 12.58 -0.47
CA VAL A 221 16.48 12.41 -0.78
C VAL A 221 16.86 13.38 -1.87
N LYS A 222 17.77 14.30 -1.54
CA LYS A 222 18.42 15.15 -2.53
C LYS A 222 19.72 14.50 -2.94
N GLY A 223 19.92 14.33 -4.24
CA GLY A 223 21.10 13.65 -4.73
C GLY A 223 21.43 13.98 -6.16
N ARG A 224 22.61 13.53 -6.57
CA ARG A 224 23.10 13.64 -7.93
C ARG A 224 22.75 12.38 -8.70
N LEU A 225 22.04 12.53 -9.81
CA LEU A 225 21.69 11.43 -10.70
C LEU A 225 22.95 10.89 -11.39
N ASP A 226 23.16 9.58 -11.32
CA ASP A 226 24.25 8.85 -11.96
C ASP A 226 23.66 7.85 -12.95
N LYS A 227 23.89 8.08 -14.25
CA LYS A 227 23.41 7.25 -15.37
C LYS A 227 24.53 6.47 -16.05
N ARG A 228 25.66 6.25 -15.37
CA ARG A 228 26.80 5.52 -15.96
C ARG A 228 26.55 4.02 -16.12
N GLU A 229 25.65 3.45 -15.31
CA GLU A 229 25.21 2.06 -15.41
C GLU A 229 23.85 1.95 -16.11
N ASP A 230 23.47 0.74 -16.56
CA ASP A 230 22.18 0.48 -17.23
C ASP A 230 20.97 0.87 -16.37
N VAL A 231 21.10 0.78 -15.05
CA VAL A 231 20.07 1.20 -14.09
C VAL A 231 20.51 2.51 -13.44
N PRO A 232 19.78 3.62 -13.64
CA PRO A 232 20.09 4.91 -13.01
C PRO A 232 20.11 4.79 -11.49
N ARG A 233 21.09 5.43 -10.86
CA ARG A 233 21.21 5.52 -9.40
C ARG A 233 21.25 6.97 -8.95
N LEU A 234 20.91 7.22 -7.68
CA LEU A 234 21.01 8.53 -7.08
C LEU A 234 22.15 8.53 -6.05
N VAL A 235 23.17 9.37 -6.23
CA VAL A 235 24.19 9.61 -5.21
C VAL A 235 23.65 10.61 -4.20
N ALA A 236 23.30 10.13 -3.00
CA ALA A 236 22.63 10.94 -1.99
C ALA A 236 23.58 11.99 -1.40
N MET A 237 23.10 13.23 -1.38
CA MET A 237 23.79 14.39 -0.79
C MET A 237 23.16 14.76 0.54
N GLU A 238 21.82 14.74 0.62
CA GLU A 238 21.06 15.08 1.82
C GLU A 238 19.85 14.14 1.95
N LEU A 239 19.44 13.87 3.20
CA LEU A 239 18.21 13.17 3.53
C LEU A 239 17.41 14.00 4.52
N MET A 240 16.12 14.12 4.27
CA MET A 240 15.18 14.79 5.14
C MET A 240 14.02 13.84 5.42
N VAL A 241 13.80 13.51 6.69
CA VAL A 241 12.56 12.86 7.14
C VAL A 241 11.52 13.98 7.35
N PRO A 242 10.37 13.96 6.64
CA PRO A 242 9.29 14.88 6.95
C PRO A 242 8.75 14.58 8.35
N ASP A 243 8.43 15.63 9.11
CA ASP A 243 7.73 15.48 10.38
C ASP A 243 6.28 15.08 10.11
N LEU A 244 6.02 13.76 10.10
CA LEU A 244 4.71 13.19 9.89
C LEU A 244 3.83 13.20 11.15
N SER A 245 4.34 13.65 12.31
CA SER A 245 3.54 13.73 13.55
C SER A 245 2.31 14.63 13.40
N ASN A 246 2.34 15.56 12.43
CA ASN A 246 1.22 16.43 12.08
C ASN A 246 0.41 15.93 10.88
N ALA A 247 0.86 14.91 10.14
CA ALA A 247 0.23 14.49 8.88
C ALA A 247 -1.09 13.73 9.05
N GLY A 248 -1.44 13.28 10.26
CA GLY A 248 -2.64 12.46 10.50
C GLY A 248 -3.81 13.15 11.22
N THR A 249 -3.57 14.19 12.01
CA THR A 249 -4.62 14.71 12.93
C THR A 249 -4.66 16.22 13.11
N ASN A 250 -3.59 16.96 12.75
CA ASN A 250 -3.52 18.43 12.92
C ASN A 250 -2.94 19.17 11.71
N ALA A 251 -2.68 18.48 10.59
CA ALA A 251 -2.21 19.11 9.36
C ALA A 251 -3.23 20.18 8.92
N PRO A 252 -2.77 21.39 8.56
CA PRO A 252 -3.67 22.44 8.11
C PRO A 252 -4.36 22.00 6.81
N VAL A 253 -5.69 22.07 6.76
CA VAL A 253 -6.45 21.91 5.53
C VAL A 253 -6.20 23.13 4.64
N VAL A 254 -5.49 22.93 3.54
CA VAL A 254 -5.18 24.00 2.58
C VAL A 254 -6.19 23.99 1.44
N LEU A 255 -6.84 25.12 1.23
CA LEU A 255 -7.83 25.35 0.18
C LEU A 255 -7.27 26.30 -0.88
N THR A 256 -7.22 25.87 -2.12
CA THR A 256 -6.80 26.72 -3.24
C THR A 256 -8.02 27.28 -3.97
N ILE A 257 -8.12 28.61 -4.01
CA ILE A 257 -9.28 29.32 -4.55
C ILE A 257 -8.80 30.46 -5.47
N PRO A 258 -9.17 30.45 -6.76
CA PRO A 258 -8.97 31.60 -7.64
C PRO A 258 -9.69 32.82 -7.08
N ALA A 259 -9.00 33.95 -6.97
CA ALA A 259 -9.56 35.19 -6.43
C ALA A 259 -10.82 35.65 -7.19
N THR A 260 -10.91 35.33 -8.48
CA THR A 260 -12.06 35.60 -9.35
C THR A 260 -13.33 34.83 -8.97
N ARG A 261 -13.22 33.73 -8.20
CA ARG A 261 -14.36 32.91 -7.76
C ARG A 261 -14.84 33.25 -6.35
N VAL A 262 -14.18 34.17 -5.66
CA VAL A 262 -14.56 34.57 -4.30
C VAL A 262 -15.76 35.50 -4.37
N THR A 263 -16.92 35.01 -3.95
CA THR A 263 -18.17 35.78 -3.88
C THR A 263 -18.79 35.68 -2.49
N PRO A 264 -19.55 36.70 -2.02
CA PRO A 264 -20.16 36.66 -0.69
C PRO A 264 -20.99 35.40 -0.41
N PRO A 265 -21.84 34.89 -1.33
CA PRO A 265 -22.60 33.66 -1.10
C PRO A 265 -21.72 32.42 -0.94
N MET A 266 -20.64 32.33 -1.72
CA MET A 266 -19.69 31.22 -1.62
C MET A 266 -18.91 31.28 -0.29
N VAL A 267 -18.53 32.47 0.18
CA VAL A 267 -17.85 32.65 1.47
C VAL A 267 -18.76 32.25 2.62
N SER A 268 -20.04 32.63 2.59
CA SER A 268 -21.04 32.20 3.58
C SER A 268 -21.18 30.68 3.60
N ARG A 269 -21.32 30.05 2.43
CA ARG A 269 -21.46 28.59 2.31
C ARG A 269 -20.20 27.83 2.72
N LEU A 270 -19.01 28.37 2.44
CA LEU A 270 -17.76 27.82 2.94
C LEU A 270 -17.71 27.89 4.47
N GLY A 271 -18.10 29.02 5.06
CA GLY A 271 -18.19 29.17 6.51
C GLY A 271 -19.14 28.15 7.16
N GLU A 272 -20.29 27.88 6.53
CA GLU A 272 -21.24 26.85 6.96
C GLU A 272 -20.60 25.46 6.94
N ILE A 273 -20.00 25.04 5.82
CA ILE A 273 -19.33 23.73 5.70
C ILE A 273 -18.26 23.56 6.78
N LEU A 274 -17.37 24.56 6.93
CA LEU A 274 -16.31 24.51 7.94
C LEU A 274 -16.86 24.47 9.38
N SER A 275 -18.04 25.05 9.63
CA SER A 275 -18.68 25.02 10.95
C SER A 275 -19.37 23.69 11.29
N HIS A 276 -19.76 22.91 10.29
CA HIS A 276 -20.37 21.58 10.46
C HIS A 276 -19.31 20.50 10.70
N HIS A 277 -18.12 20.66 10.12
CA HIS A 277 -17.01 19.69 10.21
C HIS A 277 -15.95 20.11 11.22
N LYS A 278 -16.35 20.40 12.47
CA LYS A 278 -15.41 20.88 13.51
C LYS A 278 -14.34 19.83 13.87
N GLY A 279 -13.12 20.30 14.08
CA GLY A 279 -12.00 19.48 14.55
C GLY A 279 -10.81 20.33 14.95
N ASP A 280 -9.62 19.74 14.98
CA ASP A 280 -8.42 20.36 15.54
C ASP A 280 -7.47 20.94 14.47
N SER A 281 -7.64 20.56 13.20
CA SER A 281 -6.82 21.05 12.08
C SER A 281 -7.13 22.50 11.72
N GLU A 282 -6.08 23.29 11.50
CA GLU A 282 -6.21 24.66 10.99
C GLU A 282 -6.71 24.70 9.54
N VAL A 283 -7.37 25.77 9.13
CA VAL A 283 -7.74 25.97 7.72
C VAL A 283 -6.93 27.12 7.13
N ARG A 284 -6.29 26.88 5.99
CA ARG A 284 -5.53 27.89 5.21
C ARG A 284 -6.14 28.04 3.83
N ILE A 285 -6.26 29.26 3.34
CA ILE A 285 -6.77 29.55 1.99
C ILE A 285 -5.66 30.16 1.16
N LYS A 286 -5.23 29.45 0.11
CA LYS A 286 -4.39 29.96 -0.98
C LYS A 286 -5.28 30.69 -1.99
N LEU A 287 -5.35 32.02 -1.89
CA LEU A 287 -6.03 32.87 -2.86
C LEU A 287 -5.12 33.14 -4.05
N GLN A 288 -5.43 32.54 -5.20
CA GLN A 288 -4.71 32.75 -6.45
C GLN A 288 -5.22 34.00 -7.16
N GLY A 289 -4.49 35.11 -7.00
CA GLY A 289 -4.71 36.32 -7.78
C GLY A 289 -4.00 36.26 -9.13
N PRO A 290 -4.26 37.22 -10.03
CA PRO A 290 -3.66 37.24 -11.37
C PRO A 290 -2.14 37.44 -11.38
N THR A 291 -1.57 38.04 -10.32
CA THR A 291 -0.13 38.35 -10.23
C THR A 291 0.54 37.85 -8.95
N LYS A 292 -0.23 37.45 -7.94
CA LYS A 292 0.29 36.95 -6.67
C LYS A 292 -0.68 35.99 -6.00
N THR A 293 -0.13 35.02 -5.27
CA THR A 293 -0.88 34.14 -4.40
C THR A 293 -0.81 34.67 -2.96
N THR A 294 -1.95 34.84 -2.32
CA THR A 294 -2.04 35.28 -0.92
C THR A 294 -2.53 34.12 -0.06
N VAL A 295 -1.82 33.80 1.02
CA VAL A 295 -2.22 32.73 1.95
C VAL A 295 -2.90 33.36 3.16
N LEU A 296 -4.16 33.01 3.39
CA LEU A 296 -4.95 33.43 4.55
C LEU A 296 -5.05 32.28 5.54
N ARG A 297 -4.88 32.58 6.83
CA ARG A 297 -5.15 31.64 7.92
C ARG A 297 -6.51 31.97 8.54
N LEU A 298 -7.39 30.98 8.64
CA LEU A 298 -8.70 31.17 9.26
C LEU A 298 -8.65 30.82 10.75
N ASP A 299 -8.38 31.82 11.59
CA ASP A 299 -8.20 31.60 13.04
C ASP A 299 -9.48 31.11 13.75
N ARG A 300 -10.66 31.37 13.18
CA ARG A 300 -11.96 31.04 13.77
C ARG A 300 -12.51 29.68 13.35
N HIS A 301 -11.92 29.03 12.36
CA HIS A 301 -12.42 27.78 11.80
C HIS A 301 -11.33 26.71 11.84
N ARG A 302 -11.56 25.69 12.68
CA ARG A 302 -10.77 24.46 12.72
C ARG A 302 -11.66 23.27 12.38
N VAL A 303 -11.11 22.32 11.64
CA VAL A 303 -11.89 21.25 11.02
C VAL A 303 -11.30 19.87 11.26
N LYS A 304 -12.14 18.83 11.11
CA LYS A 304 -11.68 17.44 11.08
C LYS A 304 -11.43 17.04 9.63
N PRO A 305 -10.19 16.67 9.25
CA PRO A 305 -9.87 16.28 7.88
C PRO A 305 -10.38 14.86 7.57
N ASP A 306 -11.66 14.75 7.23
CA ASP A 306 -12.28 13.47 6.86
C ASP A 306 -12.86 13.49 5.42
N PRO A 307 -13.20 12.32 4.85
CA PRO A 307 -13.73 12.24 3.49
C PRO A 307 -15.03 13.03 3.28
N ALA A 308 -15.84 13.23 4.33
CA ALA A 308 -17.09 13.96 4.24
C ALA A 308 -16.83 15.47 4.04
N LEU A 309 -15.94 16.05 4.83
CA LEU A 309 -15.46 17.42 4.64
C LEU A 309 -14.91 17.63 3.22
N PHE A 310 -14.05 16.71 2.74
CA PHE A 310 -13.45 16.84 1.41
C PHE A 310 -14.48 16.73 0.28
N GLY A 311 -15.52 15.90 0.45
CA GLY A 311 -16.64 15.84 -0.48
C GLY A 311 -17.36 17.18 -0.62
N ASP A 312 -17.76 17.77 0.52
CA ASP A 312 -18.48 19.05 0.56
C ASP A 312 -17.66 20.20 -0.03
N LEU A 313 -16.36 20.24 0.28
CA LEU A 313 -15.44 21.24 -0.26
C LEU A 313 -15.24 21.12 -1.77
N LYS A 314 -15.18 19.90 -2.32
CA LYS A 314 -15.09 19.67 -3.77
C LYS A 314 -16.36 20.08 -4.49
N VAL A 315 -17.53 19.88 -3.88
CA VAL A 315 -18.82 20.33 -4.44
C VAL A 315 -18.86 21.86 -4.51
N LEU A 316 -18.38 22.56 -3.48
CA LEU A 316 -18.41 24.03 -3.43
C LEU A 316 -17.32 24.68 -4.29
N LEU A 317 -16.09 24.17 -4.23
CA LEU A 317 -14.90 24.83 -4.79
C LEU A 317 -14.39 24.17 -6.07
N GLY A 318 -14.91 23.00 -6.43
CA GLY A 318 -14.42 22.17 -7.52
C GLY A 318 -13.32 21.19 -7.08
N PRO A 319 -13.01 20.18 -7.91
CA PRO A 319 -12.18 19.03 -7.55
C PRO A 319 -10.70 19.37 -7.24
N SER A 320 -10.19 20.49 -7.78
CA SER A 320 -8.80 20.93 -7.60
C SER A 320 -8.56 21.78 -6.35
N CYS A 321 -9.58 21.97 -5.50
CA CYS A 321 -9.48 22.88 -4.35
C CYS A 321 -8.56 22.38 -3.23
N LEU A 322 -8.27 21.08 -3.19
CA LEU A 322 -7.45 20.41 -2.16
C LEU A 322 -6.10 19.94 -2.71
N ALA A 323 -5.79 20.22 -3.99
CA ALA A 323 -4.65 19.68 -4.71
C ALA A 323 -3.43 20.61 -4.73
N GLY A 324 -3.08 21.25 -3.61
CA GLY A 324 -1.95 22.16 -3.60
C GLY A 324 -1.39 22.51 -2.25
#